data_AF-A0A7S1VLJ5-F1
#
_entry.id   AF-A0A7S1VLJ5-F1
#
_cell.length_a   1.000
_cell.length_b   1.000
_cell.length_c   1.000
_cell.angle_alpha   90.00
_cell.angle_beta   90.00
_cell.angle_gamma   90.00
#
_symmetry.space_group_name_H-M   'P 1'
#
loop_
_entity.id
_entity.type
_entity.pdbx_description
1 polymer ?
#
loop_
_entity_poly.entity_id
_entity_poly.type
_entity_poly.pdbx_seq_one_letter_code
_entity_poly.pdbx_strand_id
1 'polypeptide(L)'
;EENGGRSGAGGGGGGSRTDVRAIVSEWRGAVILSRRSSSMDLRRSSASISALRQSMADGLSPLSSKRRSEMSPAEVTEHHESLVGSSLRQELRWTVAAWPTDWKWESASSLMYSASYMFVATFVPAIAFGGYLQTVTADKMGLTEVLLAQSLPSLLYSLVGGNPLAVLRVSGPVVAFVGIAAKTADSFGHEVLPLWSLTTLWMALFLFVAAVAHWSRFITRVTDFTEEVFSALVSIIFITTAVEFVSSYFAPSASPAQDTIAIFTLLLFLLSYVISTFGNAFRTSRFLSSRVRNAAFVMSGVVAIAVPAALSAWTRGRLHDSETLAPLAHLDTNRDGAWLSPTMERPWLVPLAPSLENDPMIIATSAVLGLCLALLFYLEQNVSILLMNTPDHQLTRPPSFHADLAITATFSAVCGLLGLPVSHIALPHSVLHVVAAGQSFEDIVDGQVRRTTLSVNETRWSALVTALLMLGGTFIAHLFDFIPLAALYGAFLYLGVSSLASNALVARITLPFTSSYPASSVAHLLPLSHINLYSFIQLLWLAAIFAVKKISSVSPLFPLLVFAMVPFREKVLPKMLKEFELDLLEHSHESTQDDRRHRRRI
;
A
#
# COMPACT_ATOMS: atom_id res chain seq x y z
N GLU A 1 81.15 66.86 -3.13
CA GLU A 1 81.89 65.89 -2.31
C GLU A 1 81.18 64.55 -2.48
N GLU A 2 81.61 63.73 -3.42
CA GLU A 2 82.73 62.78 -3.38
C GLU A 2 82.19 61.34 -3.17
N ASN A 3 82.54 60.46 -4.12
CA ASN A 3 82.84 59.02 -4.02
C ASN A 3 81.85 58.10 -3.28
N GLY A 4 81.41 56.95 -3.82
CA GLY A 4 82.14 56.02 -4.67
C GLY A 4 82.33 54.68 -3.94
N GLY A 5 81.38 53.75 -4.13
CA GLY A 5 81.55 52.29 -4.16
C GLY A 5 82.02 51.50 -2.93
N ARG A 6 81.22 50.50 -2.50
CA ARG A 6 81.68 49.09 -2.42
C ARG A 6 80.56 48.08 -2.12
N SER A 7 80.51 47.09 -3.02
CA SER A 7 80.05 45.69 -2.92
C SER A 7 79.93 45.05 -1.52
N GLY A 8 78.88 44.22 -1.35
CA GLY A 8 79.05 42.87 -0.82
C GLY A 8 78.02 42.36 0.21
N ALA A 9 77.11 41.51 -0.28
CA ALA A 9 76.55 40.29 0.33
C ALA A 9 75.95 40.28 1.76
N GLY A 10 74.76 39.67 1.89
CA GLY A 10 74.23 39.14 3.15
C GLY A 10 72.70 39.18 3.20
N GLY A 11 72.06 38.03 3.00
CA GLY A 11 70.60 37.91 2.89
C GLY A 11 69.85 38.01 4.22
N GLY A 12 68.54 38.24 4.09
CA GLY A 12 67.60 38.11 5.21
C GLY A 12 66.24 38.77 4.96
N GLY A 13 65.27 38.00 4.46
CA GLY A 13 63.85 38.14 4.77
C GLY A 13 63.00 39.16 3.99
N GLY A 14 61.79 38.73 3.59
CA GLY A 14 60.66 39.66 3.44
C GLY A 14 59.67 39.40 2.30
N GLY A 15 58.67 38.55 2.53
CA GLY A 15 57.26 38.90 2.27
C GLY A 15 56.74 38.95 0.82
N SER A 16 56.13 37.85 0.38
CA SER A 16 55.30 37.75 -0.82
C SER A 16 54.00 38.59 -0.70
N ARG A 17 53.64 39.32 -1.75
CA ARG A 17 52.26 39.79 -1.99
C ARG A 17 51.77 39.14 -3.29
N THR A 18 51.07 38.02 -3.16
CA THR A 18 50.37 37.34 -4.25
C THR A 18 49.14 38.16 -4.64
N ASP A 19 49.05 38.51 -5.92
CA ASP A 19 48.04 39.42 -6.45
C ASP A 19 46.71 38.67 -6.68
N VAL A 20 45.85 38.69 -5.66
CA VAL A 20 44.53 38.03 -5.61
C VAL A 20 43.63 38.43 -6.80
N ARG A 21 43.87 39.57 -7.43
CA ARG A 21 43.09 40.03 -8.60
C ARG A 21 43.33 39.21 -9.86
N ALA A 22 44.53 38.65 -10.05
CA ALA A 22 44.86 37.82 -11.20
C ALA A 22 44.21 36.43 -11.14
N ILE A 23 44.10 35.85 -9.94
CA ILE A 23 43.46 34.54 -9.72
C ILE A 23 41.93 34.64 -9.90
N VAL A 24 41.32 35.77 -9.51
CA VAL A 24 39.88 35.99 -9.64
C VAL A 24 39.45 36.24 -11.10
N SER A 25 40.32 36.80 -11.94
CA SER A 25 40.01 37.01 -13.36
C SER A 25 40.11 35.70 -14.18
N GLU A 26 41.09 34.84 -13.90
CA GLU A 26 41.21 33.51 -14.49
C GLU A 26 40.03 32.59 -14.10
N TRP A 27 39.59 32.63 -12.83
CA TRP A 27 38.42 31.87 -12.38
C TRP A 27 37.12 32.32 -13.06
N ARG A 28 36.94 33.63 -13.28
CA ARG A 28 35.77 34.15 -14.02
C ARG A 28 35.80 33.74 -15.49
N GLY A 29 36.98 33.72 -16.13
CA GLY A 29 37.15 33.22 -17.49
C GLY A 29 36.82 31.72 -17.63
N ALA A 30 37.30 30.89 -16.70
CA ALA A 30 37.06 29.45 -16.68
C ALA A 30 35.58 29.09 -16.41
N VAL A 31 34.89 29.83 -15.55
CA VAL A 31 33.45 29.63 -15.27
C VAL A 31 32.58 30.04 -16.45
N ILE A 32 32.95 31.08 -17.20
CA ILE A 32 32.24 31.52 -18.41
C ILE A 32 32.44 30.51 -19.56
N LEU A 33 33.65 29.97 -19.72
CA LEU A 33 33.94 28.94 -20.72
C LEU A 33 33.26 27.59 -20.39
N SER A 34 33.20 27.20 -19.11
CA SER A 34 32.46 26.02 -18.63
C SER A 34 30.95 26.13 -18.88
N ARG A 35 30.34 27.30 -18.62
CA ARG A 35 28.92 27.56 -18.95
C ARG A 35 28.63 27.55 -20.46
N ARG A 36 29.59 27.97 -21.29
CA ARG A 36 29.44 27.96 -22.76
C ARG A 36 29.60 26.55 -23.34
N SER A 37 30.47 25.72 -22.77
CA SER A 37 30.62 24.28 -23.09
C SER A 37 29.35 23.50 -22.71
N SER A 38 28.87 23.66 -21.48
CA SER A 38 27.65 23.01 -20.99
C SER A 38 26.40 23.39 -21.79
N SER A 39 26.27 24.65 -22.21
CA SER A 39 25.13 25.09 -23.05
C SER A 39 25.21 24.62 -24.51
N MET A 40 26.41 24.38 -25.06
CA MET A 40 26.57 23.76 -26.37
C MET A 40 26.31 22.26 -26.34
N ASP A 41 26.72 21.56 -25.29
CA ASP A 41 26.43 20.13 -25.10
C ASP A 41 24.94 19.87 -24.83
N LEU A 42 24.27 20.77 -24.10
CA LEU A 42 22.80 20.74 -23.95
C LEU A 42 22.06 20.98 -25.28
N ARG A 43 22.58 21.84 -26.15
CA ARG A 43 22.01 22.09 -27.50
C ARG A 43 22.28 20.95 -28.48
N ARG A 44 23.42 20.27 -28.38
CA ARG A 44 23.70 19.05 -29.16
C ARG A 44 22.83 17.89 -28.68
N SER A 45 22.66 17.72 -27.37
CA SER A 45 21.76 16.72 -26.80
C SER A 45 20.29 16.97 -27.17
N SER A 46 19.81 18.22 -27.13
CA SER A 46 18.44 18.54 -27.55
C SER A 46 18.20 18.40 -29.06
N ALA A 47 19.23 18.65 -29.90
CA ALA A 47 19.17 18.38 -31.34
C ALA A 47 19.14 16.87 -31.64
N SER A 48 19.91 16.05 -30.91
CA SER A 48 19.90 14.58 -31.03
C SER A 48 18.58 13.97 -30.52
N ILE A 49 18.02 14.52 -29.44
CA ILE A 49 16.74 14.08 -28.86
C ILE A 49 15.56 14.51 -29.73
N SER A 50 15.62 15.69 -30.37
CA SER A 50 14.60 16.10 -31.34
C SER A 50 14.67 15.26 -32.62
N ALA A 51 15.87 14.92 -33.12
CA ALA A 51 16.03 14.00 -34.24
C ALA A 51 15.55 12.56 -33.91
N LEU A 52 15.79 12.07 -32.69
CA LEU A 52 15.24 10.80 -32.19
C LEU A 52 13.71 10.84 -32.05
N ARG A 53 13.15 11.96 -31.57
CA ARG A 53 11.69 12.19 -31.52
C ARG A 53 11.08 12.19 -32.92
N GLN A 54 11.76 12.78 -33.90
CA GLN A 54 11.27 12.90 -35.28
C GLN A 54 11.35 11.54 -35.99
N SER A 55 12.45 10.79 -35.79
CA SER A 55 12.58 9.41 -36.27
C SER A 55 11.57 8.45 -35.62
N MET A 56 11.19 8.64 -34.36
CA MET A 56 10.12 7.86 -33.71
C MET A 56 8.72 8.29 -34.17
N ALA A 57 8.52 9.57 -34.47
CA ALA A 57 7.25 10.09 -34.98
C ALA A 57 6.97 9.60 -36.41
N ASP A 58 7.99 9.53 -37.27
CA ASP A 58 7.87 9.08 -38.66
C ASP A 58 7.71 7.55 -38.78
N GLY A 59 8.09 6.78 -37.75
CA GLY A 59 7.92 5.32 -37.69
C GLY A 59 6.54 4.85 -37.21
N LEU A 60 5.69 5.76 -36.70
CA LEU A 60 4.36 5.45 -36.21
C LEU A 60 3.32 5.65 -37.33
N SER A 61 3.01 4.56 -38.04
CA SER A 61 1.96 4.51 -39.05
C SER A 61 0.60 5.07 -38.56
N PRO A 62 -0.29 5.55 -39.46
CA PRO A 62 -1.52 6.25 -39.10
C PRO A 62 -2.62 5.38 -38.45
N LEU A 63 -2.35 4.10 -38.18
CA LEU A 63 -3.31 3.16 -37.61
C LEU A 63 -3.44 3.25 -36.08
N SER A 64 -2.60 4.05 -35.40
CA SER A 64 -2.59 4.17 -33.93
C SER A 64 -3.41 5.34 -33.37
N SER A 65 -3.73 6.36 -34.17
CA SER A 65 -4.48 7.53 -33.70
C SER A 65 -5.98 7.24 -33.57
N LYS A 66 -6.53 6.34 -34.39
CA LYS A 66 -7.94 5.96 -34.35
C LYS A 66 -8.31 5.05 -33.18
N ARG A 67 -7.32 4.43 -32.52
CA ARG A 67 -7.51 3.57 -31.33
C ARG A 67 -7.28 4.32 -30.01
N ARG A 68 -6.88 5.59 -30.08
CA ARG A 68 -6.46 6.40 -28.92
C ARG A 68 -7.61 7.23 -28.32
N SER A 69 -8.80 7.20 -28.92
CA SER A 69 -9.99 7.94 -28.48
C SER A 69 -11.16 7.06 -28.02
N GLU A 70 -10.99 5.74 -27.92
CA GLU A 70 -12.05 4.76 -27.59
C GLU A 70 -11.67 3.88 -26.39
N MET A 71 -11.10 4.46 -25.33
CA MET A 71 -10.87 3.64 -24.13
C MET A 71 -11.03 4.46 -22.86
N SER A 72 -12.28 4.83 -22.57
CA SER A 72 -12.69 4.98 -21.17
C SER A 72 -12.86 3.57 -20.55
N PRO A 73 -12.58 3.38 -19.25
CA PRO A 73 -12.85 2.12 -18.56
C PRO A 73 -14.31 1.62 -18.70
N ALA A 74 -15.25 2.52 -19.04
CA ALA A 74 -16.65 2.20 -19.28
C ALA A 74 -16.89 1.47 -20.62
N GLU A 75 -16.12 1.73 -21.68
CA GLU A 75 -16.36 1.14 -23.01
C GLU A 75 -16.00 -0.36 -23.09
N VAL A 76 -15.10 -0.85 -22.22
CA VAL A 76 -14.76 -2.28 -22.13
C VAL A 76 -15.90 -3.10 -21.53
N THR A 77 -16.80 -2.49 -20.77
CA THR A 77 -17.86 -3.22 -20.04
C THR A 77 -19.24 -3.18 -20.71
N GLU A 78 -19.52 -2.22 -21.60
CA GLU A 78 -20.88 -1.99 -22.13
C GLU A 78 -21.29 -2.87 -23.33
N HIS A 79 -20.36 -3.38 -24.14
CA HIS A 79 -20.75 -3.84 -25.50
C HIS A 79 -21.22 -5.29 -25.69
N HIS A 80 -21.34 -6.13 -24.65
CA HIS A 80 -21.73 -7.54 -24.86
C HIS A 80 -22.88 -8.00 -23.97
N GLU A 81 -24.08 -7.87 -24.54
CA GLU A 81 -25.31 -8.53 -24.09
C GLU A 81 -25.25 -10.02 -24.42
N SER A 82 -25.48 -10.87 -23.41
CA SER A 82 -26.45 -12.00 -23.44
C SER A 82 -26.03 -13.34 -22.80
N LEU A 83 -24.79 -13.56 -22.34
CA LEU A 83 -24.47 -14.81 -21.61
C LEU A 83 -23.67 -14.60 -20.31
N VAL A 84 -24.15 -15.23 -19.23
CA VAL A 84 -23.44 -15.40 -17.96
C VAL A 84 -22.08 -16.05 -18.22
N GLY A 85 -20.99 -15.47 -17.69
CA GLY A 85 -19.62 -15.96 -17.85
C GLY A 85 -18.90 -15.63 -19.17
N SER A 86 -19.50 -14.89 -20.11
CA SER A 86 -18.83 -14.52 -21.37
C SER A 86 -17.60 -13.62 -21.15
N SER A 87 -17.71 -12.61 -20.29
CA SER A 87 -16.64 -11.67 -19.93
C SER A 87 -15.48 -12.38 -19.24
N LEU A 88 -15.77 -13.27 -18.28
CA LEU A 88 -14.74 -14.12 -17.66
C LEU A 88 -13.97 -14.95 -18.71
N ARG A 89 -14.67 -15.55 -19.67
CA ARG A 89 -14.03 -16.35 -20.72
C ARG A 89 -13.17 -15.50 -21.65
N GLN A 90 -13.62 -14.30 -21.99
CA GLN A 90 -12.83 -13.34 -22.76
C GLN A 90 -11.59 -12.89 -21.97
N GLU A 91 -11.78 -12.59 -20.69
CA GLU A 91 -10.70 -12.23 -19.77
C GLU A 91 -9.70 -13.37 -19.51
N LEU A 92 -10.07 -14.63 -19.73
CA LEU A 92 -9.09 -15.72 -19.69
C LEU A 92 -8.36 -15.84 -21.03
N ARG A 93 -9.05 -15.65 -22.15
CA ARG A 93 -8.49 -15.82 -23.51
C ARG A 93 -7.34 -14.86 -23.80
N TRP A 94 -7.53 -13.58 -23.54
CA TRP A 94 -6.49 -12.57 -23.75
C TRP A 94 -5.30 -12.69 -22.77
N THR A 95 -5.50 -13.10 -21.50
CA THR A 95 -4.45 -13.39 -20.52
C THR A 95 -3.61 -14.57 -21.00
N VAL A 96 -4.25 -15.63 -21.49
CA VAL A 96 -3.54 -16.77 -22.10
C VAL A 96 -2.78 -16.36 -23.36
N ALA A 97 -3.34 -15.46 -24.18
CA ALA A 97 -2.66 -14.95 -25.37
C ALA A 97 -1.43 -14.07 -25.02
N ALA A 98 -1.54 -13.25 -23.97
CA ALA A 98 -0.47 -12.39 -23.45
C ALA A 98 0.60 -13.17 -22.66
N TRP A 99 0.25 -14.36 -22.18
CA TRP A 99 1.07 -15.18 -21.29
C TRP A 99 2.55 -15.29 -21.70
N PRO A 100 2.90 -15.65 -22.95
CA PRO A 100 4.30 -15.85 -23.32
C PRO A 100 5.12 -14.55 -23.32
N THR A 101 4.45 -13.41 -23.55
CA THR A 101 5.08 -12.10 -23.56
C THR A 101 5.32 -11.54 -22.16
N ASP A 102 4.52 -11.93 -21.17
CA ASP A 102 4.68 -11.47 -19.78
C ASP A 102 5.93 -12.05 -19.07
N TRP A 103 6.54 -13.08 -19.65
CA TRP A 103 7.78 -13.68 -19.14
C TRP A 103 9.05 -13.06 -19.73
N LYS A 104 8.92 -12.14 -20.70
CA LYS A 104 10.05 -11.39 -21.25
C LYS A 104 10.45 -10.28 -20.28
N TRP A 105 11.74 -10.13 -20.03
CA TRP A 105 12.27 -9.02 -19.23
C TRP A 105 13.33 -8.25 -20.01
N GLU A 106 13.37 -6.93 -19.83
CA GLU A 106 14.37 -6.08 -20.50
C GLU A 106 15.65 -5.92 -19.68
N SER A 107 15.52 -5.81 -18.35
CA SER A 107 16.65 -5.51 -17.45
C SER A 107 16.53 -6.25 -16.13
N ALA A 108 17.53 -7.08 -15.83
CA ALA A 108 17.62 -7.84 -14.59
C ALA A 108 17.74 -6.92 -13.35
N SER A 109 18.41 -5.78 -13.45
CA SER A 109 18.57 -4.87 -12.31
C SER A 109 17.27 -4.17 -11.94
N SER A 110 16.46 -3.79 -12.93
CA SER A 110 15.14 -3.20 -12.70
C SER A 110 14.18 -4.24 -12.11
N LEU A 111 14.24 -5.47 -12.60
CA LEU A 111 13.47 -6.60 -12.10
C LEU A 111 13.80 -6.89 -10.62
N MET A 112 15.08 -7.03 -10.30
CA MET A 112 15.53 -7.29 -8.93
C MET A 112 15.22 -6.14 -7.98
N TYR A 113 15.33 -4.89 -8.44
CA TYR A 113 14.88 -3.72 -7.67
C TYR A 113 13.39 -3.81 -7.34
N SER A 114 12.55 -4.03 -8.36
CA SER A 114 11.09 -4.12 -8.17
C SER A 114 10.72 -5.27 -7.22
N ALA A 115 11.30 -6.46 -7.43
CA ALA A 115 11.02 -7.62 -6.61
C ALA A 115 11.48 -7.44 -5.14
N SER A 116 12.67 -6.87 -4.91
CA SER A 116 13.20 -6.61 -3.57
C SER A 116 12.41 -5.53 -2.85
N TYR A 117 12.06 -4.46 -3.57
CA TYR A 117 11.19 -3.39 -3.07
C TYR A 117 9.84 -3.96 -2.62
N MET A 118 9.22 -4.79 -3.45
CA MET A 118 7.93 -5.41 -3.15
C MET A 118 8.00 -6.44 -2.03
N PHE A 119 9.09 -7.22 -1.95
CA PHE A 119 9.32 -8.12 -0.83
C PHE A 119 9.31 -7.35 0.49
N VAL A 120 10.15 -6.32 0.63
CA VAL A 120 10.20 -5.55 1.89
C VAL A 120 8.89 -4.84 2.17
N ALA A 121 8.27 -4.24 1.14
CA ALA A 121 6.99 -3.55 1.28
C ALA A 121 5.87 -4.48 1.77
N THR A 122 5.87 -5.75 1.40
CA THR A 122 4.81 -6.70 1.78
C THR A 122 5.15 -7.55 3.00
N PHE A 123 6.43 -7.77 3.29
CA PHE A 123 6.91 -8.59 4.39
C PHE A 123 6.76 -7.89 5.74
N VAL A 124 7.14 -6.61 5.82
CA VAL A 124 7.05 -5.81 7.07
C VAL A 124 5.60 -5.77 7.61
N PRO A 125 4.58 -5.43 6.80
CA PRO A 125 3.20 -5.49 7.28
C PRO A 125 2.73 -6.90 7.62
N ALA A 126 3.21 -7.94 6.92
CA ALA A 126 2.83 -9.32 7.21
C ALA A 126 3.29 -9.76 8.61
N ILE A 127 4.49 -9.35 9.04
CA ILE A 127 4.96 -9.55 10.41
C ILE A 127 4.03 -8.90 11.42
N ALA A 128 3.68 -7.64 11.18
CA ALA A 128 2.82 -6.89 12.08
C ALA A 128 1.39 -7.47 12.15
N PHE A 129 0.82 -7.90 11.01
CA PHE A 129 -0.47 -8.60 10.98
C PHE A 129 -0.43 -9.95 11.68
N GLY A 130 0.67 -10.70 11.56
CA GLY A 130 0.88 -11.95 12.30
C GLY A 130 0.80 -11.75 13.81
N GLY A 131 1.54 -10.78 14.35
CA GLY A 131 1.51 -10.47 15.79
C GLY A 131 0.15 -9.98 16.28
N TYR A 132 -0.60 -9.24 15.44
CA TYR A 132 -1.97 -8.86 15.78
C TYR A 132 -2.92 -10.07 15.81
N LEU A 133 -2.86 -10.96 14.81
CA LEU A 133 -3.75 -12.14 14.78
C LEU A 133 -3.52 -13.06 15.98
N GLN A 134 -2.29 -13.19 16.48
CA GLN A 134 -2.00 -13.96 17.70
C GLN A 134 -2.79 -13.43 18.89
N THR A 135 -2.73 -12.11 19.11
CA THR A 135 -3.42 -11.47 20.23
C THR A 135 -4.94 -11.57 20.13
N VAL A 136 -5.51 -11.52 18.92
CA VAL A 136 -6.96 -11.47 18.74
C VAL A 136 -7.59 -12.86 18.60
N THR A 137 -6.83 -13.84 18.10
CA THR A 137 -7.32 -15.22 17.92
C THR A 137 -6.90 -16.17 19.04
N ALA A 138 -6.25 -15.66 20.10
CA ALA A 138 -5.67 -16.45 21.18
C ALA A 138 -4.75 -17.56 20.63
N ASP A 139 -3.76 -17.14 19.83
CA ASP A 139 -2.72 -17.99 19.22
C ASP A 139 -3.21 -19.07 18.24
N LYS A 140 -4.49 -19.02 17.83
CA LYS A 140 -5.04 -19.92 16.79
C LYS A 140 -4.50 -19.61 15.38
N MET A 141 -4.15 -18.35 15.13
CA MET A 141 -3.49 -17.88 13.92
C MET A 141 -2.37 -16.91 14.28
N GLY A 142 -1.21 -17.06 13.67
CA GLY A 142 -0.07 -16.19 13.88
C GLY A 142 0.71 -15.86 12.63
N LEU A 143 2.01 -15.61 12.80
CA LEU A 143 2.88 -15.16 11.70
C LEU A 143 2.96 -16.20 10.58
N THR A 144 3.12 -17.48 10.92
CA THR A 144 3.28 -18.56 9.95
C THR A 144 2.07 -18.67 9.04
N GLU A 145 0.85 -18.59 9.58
CA GLU A 145 -0.38 -18.58 8.80
C GLU A 145 -0.47 -17.36 7.88
N VAL A 146 -0.10 -16.15 8.35
CA VAL A 146 -0.11 -14.94 7.50
C VAL A 146 0.89 -15.04 6.36
N LEU A 147 2.12 -15.49 6.63
CA LEU A 147 3.15 -15.62 5.60
C LEU A 147 2.81 -16.71 4.58
N LEU A 148 2.20 -17.83 5.00
CA LEU A 148 1.72 -18.87 4.09
C LEU A 148 0.52 -18.42 3.26
N ALA A 149 -0.44 -17.73 3.89
CA ALA A 149 -1.60 -17.12 3.22
C ALA A 149 -1.21 -16.07 2.18
N GLN A 150 -0.05 -15.43 2.34
CA GLN A 150 0.45 -14.46 1.39
C GLN A 150 1.31 -15.12 0.31
N SER A 151 2.24 -16.00 0.68
CA SER A 151 3.22 -16.57 -0.23
C SER A 151 2.62 -17.60 -1.20
N LEU A 152 1.79 -18.54 -0.72
CA LEU A 152 1.24 -19.60 -1.57
C LEU A 152 0.27 -19.05 -2.63
N PRO A 153 -0.74 -18.22 -2.28
CA PRO A 153 -1.60 -17.62 -3.30
C PRO A 153 -0.84 -16.67 -4.22
N SER A 154 0.15 -15.91 -3.74
CA SER A 154 0.96 -15.04 -4.61
C SER A 154 1.82 -15.83 -5.60
N LEU A 155 2.39 -16.95 -5.16
CA LEU A 155 3.18 -17.82 -6.02
C LEU A 155 2.31 -18.36 -7.15
N LEU A 156 1.15 -18.93 -6.81
CA LEU A 156 0.21 -19.46 -7.79
C LEU A 156 -0.35 -18.35 -8.68
N TYR A 157 -0.72 -17.20 -8.11
CA TYR A 157 -1.23 -16.05 -8.85
C TYR A 157 -0.21 -15.50 -9.85
N SER A 158 1.09 -15.46 -9.51
CA SER A 158 2.11 -15.05 -10.49
C SER A 158 2.13 -15.96 -11.74
N LEU A 159 1.71 -17.22 -11.58
CA LEU A 159 1.63 -18.25 -12.61
C LEU A 159 0.27 -18.37 -13.33
N VAL A 160 -0.81 -17.76 -12.85
CA VAL A 160 -2.14 -17.86 -13.52
C VAL A 160 -2.94 -16.57 -13.57
N GLY A 161 -2.56 -15.55 -12.79
CA GLY A 161 -3.28 -14.30 -12.59
C GLY A 161 -3.41 -13.48 -13.87
N GLY A 162 -4.53 -12.76 -14.01
CA GLY A 162 -4.81 -11.92 -15.17
C GLY A 162 -3.90 -10.72 -15.25
N ASN A 163 -3.65 -10.07 -14.12
CA ASN A 163 -2.74 -8.93 -14.02
C ASN A 163 -1.32 -9.35 -13.55
N PRO A 164 -0.26 -9.19 -14.37
CA PRO A 164 1.09 -9.66 -14.05
C PRO A 164 1.79 -8.88 -12.92
N LEU A 165 1.35 -7.63 -12.65
CA LEU A 165 1.91 -6.76 -11.63
C LEU A 165 1.09 -6.76 -10.32
N ALA A 166 -0.05 -7.45 -10.27
CA ALA A 166 -0.82 -7.55 -9.05
C ALA A 166 -0.13 -8.48 -8.03
N VAL A 167 -0.11 -8.06 -6.76
CA VAL A 167 0.50 -8.82 -5.66
C VAL A 167 -0.58 -9.16 -4.64
N LEU A 168 -0.72 -10.46 -4.35
CA LEU A 168 -1.68 -10.92 -3.34
C LEU A 168 -1.08 -10.74 -1.95
N ARG A 169 -1.91 -10.28 -1.01
CA ARG A 169 -1.50 -10.11 0.38
C ARG A 169 -2.67 -10.14 1.33
N VAL A 170 -2.35 -10.37 2.59
CA VAL A 170 -3.29 -10.18 3.68
C VAL A 170 -3.39 -8.68 3.96
N SER A 171 -4.60 -8.11 3.92
CA SER A 171 -4.85 -6.69 4.17
C SER A 171 -5.23 -6.42 5.63
N GLY A 172 -5.09 -5.16 6.05
CA GLY A 172 -5.54 -4.73 7.37
C GLY A 172 -7.03 -5.00 7.64
N PRO A 173 -7.93 -4.66 6.69
CA PRO A 173 -9.36 -4.94 6.85
C PRO A 173 -9.70 -6.42 6.97
N VAL A 174 -9.01 -7.29 6.22
CA VAL A 174 -9.16 -8.75 6.37
C VAL A 174 -8.77 -9.18 7.78
N VAL A 175 -7.62 -8.71 8.27
CA VAL A 175 -7.12 -9.05 9.61
C VAL A 175 -8.05 -8.54 10.71
N ALA A 176 -8.59 -7.33 10.57
CA ALA A 176 -9.62 -6.81 11.47
C ALA A 176 -10.90 -7.66 11.43
N PHE A 177 -11.29 -8.14 10.24
CA PHE A 177 -12.46 -9.00 10.07
C PHE A 177 -12.27 -10.39 10.70
N VAL A 178 -11.06 -10.98 10.62
CA VAL A 178 -10.73 -12.22 11.37
C VAL A 178 -10.98 -12.00 12.86
N GLY A 179 -10.61 -10.83 13.39
CA GLY A 179 -10.86 -10.48 14.79
C GLY A 179 -12.35 -10.36 15.14
N ILE A 180 -13.16 -9.85 14.22
CA ILE A 180 -14.62 -9.83 14.36
C ILE A 180 -15.19 -11.25 14.32
N ALA A 181 -14.69 -12.10 13.42
CA ALA A 181 -15.09 -13.50 13.33
C ALA A 181 -14.74 -14.25 14.62
N ALA A 182 -13.57 -14.00 15.22
CA ALA A 182 -13.17 -14.59 16.50
C ALA A 182 -14.13 -14.19 17.64
N LYS A 183 -14.42 -12.89 17.79
CA LYS A 183 -15.39 -12.42 18.80
C LYS A 183 -16.80 -12.95 18.57
N THR A 184 -17.19 -13.09 17.31
CA THR A 184 -18.48 -13.69 16.92
C THR A 184 -18.52 -15.15 17.32
N ALA A 185 -17.44 -15.90 17.07
CA ALA A 185 -17.31 -17.29 17.50
C ALA A 185 -17.50 -17.42 19.01
N ASP A 186 -16.81 -16.59 19.80
CA ASP A 186 -16.93 -16.60 21.27
C ASP A 186 -18.35 -16.24 21.74
N SER A 187 -19.02 -15.32 21.07
CA SER A 187 -20.38 -14.88 21.43
C SER A 187 -21.45 -15.94 21.14
N PHE A 188 -21.27 -16.72 20.08
CA PHE A 188 -22.19 -17.79 19.68
C PHE A 188 -21.75 -19.18 20.15
N GLY A 189 -20.60 -19.29 20.84
CA GLY A 189 -20.05 -20.57 21.32
C GLY A 189 -19.45 -21.46 20.22
N HIS A 190 -19.11 -20.89 19.06
CA HIS A 190 -18.47 -21.62 17.96
C HIS A 190 -16.95 -21.68 18.12
N GLU A 191 -16.32 -22.70 17.55
CA GLU A 191 -14.88 -22.72 17.39
C GLU A 191 -14.44 -21.75 16.27
N VAL A 192 -13.45 -20.91 16.57
CA VAL A 192 -12.94 -19.87 15.66
C VAL A 192 -12.48 -20.43 14.31
N LEU A 193 -11.73 -21.54 14.29
CA LEU A 193 -11.12 -22.08 13.08
C LEU A 193 -12.16 -22.69 12.11
N PRO A 194 -13.09 -23.58 12.55
CA PRO A 194 -14.19 -24.04 11.72
C PRO A 194 -15.09 -22.90 11.23
N LEU A 195 -15.44 -21.93 12.10
CA LEU A 195 -16.26 -20.79 11.69
C LEU A 195 -15.55 -19.98 10.60
N TRP A 196 -14.25 -19.70 10.75
CA TRP A 196 -13.45 -19.00 9.76
C TRP A 196 -13.36 -19.77 8.43
N SER A 197 -13.13 -21.07 8.51
CA SER A 197 -13.05 -21.94 7.33
C SER A 197 -14.36 -21.95 6.54
N LEU A 198 -15.51 -22.09 7.21
CA LEU A 198 -16.82 -22.01 6.54
C LEU A 198 -17.10 -20.60 5.99
N THR A 199 -16.74 -19.57 6.74
CA THR A 199 -16.90 -18.16 6.34
C THR A 199 -16.15 -17.88 5.02
N THR A 200 -14.92 -18.38 4.91
CA THR A 200 -14.08 -18.22 3.72
C THR A 200 -14.54 -19.08 2.54
N LEU A 201 -15.12 -20.26 2.79
CA LEU A 201 -15.78 -21.07 1.76
C LEU A 201 -17.02 -20.37 1.19
N TRP A 202 -17.88 -19.81 2.05
CA TRP A 202 -19.03 -18.99 1.62
C TRP A 202 -18.57 -17.75 0.87
N MET A 203 -17.56 -17.05 1.38
CA MET A 203 -16.96 -15.91 0.69
C MET A 203 -16.47 -16.31 -0.71
N ALA A 204 -15.70 -17.40 -0.83
CA ALA A 204 -15.21 -17.89 -2.11
C ALA A 204 -16.36 -18.22 -3.08
N LEU A 205 -17.42 -18.85 -2.59
CA LEU A 205 -18.62 -19.10 -3.39
C LEU A 205 -19.24 -17.79 -3.90
N PHE A 206 -19.46 -16.80 -3.03
CA PHE A 206 -20.04 -15.51 -3.42
C PHE A 206 -19.15 -14.74 -4.40
N LEU A 207 -17.83 -14.74 -4.22
CA LEU A 207 -16.89 -14.13 -5.15
C LEU A 207 -16.86 -14.83 -6.51
N PHE A 208 -16.93 -16.16 -6.53
CA PHE A 208 -17.00 -16.93 -7.76
C PHE A 208 -18.31 -16.65 -8.53
N VAL A 209 -19.43 -16.60 -7.80
CA VAL A 209 -20.74 -16.21 -8.37
C VAL A 209 -20.67 -14.78 -8.92
N ALA A 210 -20.08 -13.84 -8.18
CA ALA A 210 -19.90 -12.45 -8.64
C ALA A 210 -19.05 -12.36 -9.92
N ALA A 211 -17.98 -13.16 -10.02
CA ALA A 211 -17.12 -13.21 -11.20
C ALA A 211 -17.88 -13.70 -12.44
N VAL A 212 -18.70 -14.74 -12.29
CA VAL A 212 -19.48 -15.34 -13.38
C VAL A 212 -20.70 -14.49 -13.76
N ALA A 213 -21.33 -13.85 -12.78
CA ALA A 213 -22.53 -13.00 -12.94
C ALA A 213 -22.22 -11.58 -13.44
N HIS A 214 -20.99 -11.30 -13.87
CA HIS A 214 -20.55 -9.99 -14.37
C HIS A 214 -20.65 -8.86 -13.35
N TRP A 215 -20.55 -9.15 -12.05
CA TRP A 215 -20.70 -8.13 -11.02
C TRP A 215 -19.59 -7.08 -11.04
N SER A 216 -18.38 -7.39 -11.54
CA SER A 216 -17.30 -6.40 -11.60
C SER A 216 -17.66 -5.12 -12.38
N ARG A 217 -18.72 -5.11 -13.20
CA ARG A 217 -19.27 -3.88 -13.79
C ARG A 217 -19.75 -2.86 -12.75
N PHE A 218 -20.13 -3.29 -11.55
CA PHE A 218 -20.53 -2.40 -10.47
C PHE A 218 -19.36 -1.60 -9.89
N ILE A 219 -18.10 -1.97 -10.19
CA ILE A 219 -16.95 -1.21 -9.69
C ILE A 219 -16.93 0.23 -10.22
N THR A 220 -17.42 0.48 -11.43
CA THR A 220 -17.46 1.83 -12.01
C THR A 220 -18.41 2.77 -11.25
N ARG A 221 -19.26 2.23 -10.37
CA ARG A 221 -20.11 3.02 -9.47
C ARG A 221 -19.44 3.35 -8.13
N VAL A 222 -18.33 2.69 -7.81
CA VAL A 222 -17.54 2.97 -6.62
C VAL A 222 -16.68 4.18 -6.93
N THR A 223 -16.97 5.30 -6.27
CA THR A 223 -16.24 6.57 -6.47
C THR A 223 -15.35 6.89 -5.29
N ASP A 224 -14.49 7.89 -5.46
CA ASP A 224 -13.59 8.43 -4.43
C ASP A 224 -14.33 8.74 -3.12
N PHE A 225 -15.61 9.13 -3.17
CA PHE A 225 -16.45 9.30 -1.98
C PHE A 225 -16.39 8.10 -1.02
N THR A 226 -16.55 6.90 -1.57
CA THR A 226 -16.56 5.66 -0.80
C THR A 226 -15.16 5.22 -0.40
N GLU A 227 -14.19 5.39 -1.31
CA GLU A 227 -12.79 5.03 -1.06
C GLU A 227 -12.18 5.88 0.07
N GLU A 228 -12.41 7.19 0.05
CA GLU A 228 -11.87 8.11 1.05
C GLU A 228 -12.42 7.81 2.45
N VAL A 229 -13.73 7.52 2.57
CA VAL A 229 -14.34 7.15 3.85
C VAL A 229 -13.85 5.79 4.32
N PHE A 230 -13.72 4.82 3.40
CA PHE A 230 -13.18 3.50 3.73
C PHE A 230 -11.71 3.58 4.18
N SER A 231 -10.87 4.32 3.46
CA SER A 231 -9.47 4.56 3.82
C SER A 231 -9.33 5.27 5.18
N ALA A 232 -10.19 6.26 5.47
CA ALA A 232 -10.23 6.93 6.76
C ALA A 232 -10.63 5.95 7.89
N LEU A 233 -11.62 5.09 7.64
CA LEU A 233 -12.05 4.06 8.60
C LEU A 233 -10.91 3.10 8.94
N VAL A 234 -10.22 2.55 7.93
CA VAL A 234 -9.09 1.63 8.14
C VAL A 234 -7.97 2.32 8.92
N SER A 235 -7.69 3.58 8.60
CA SER A 235 -6.69 4.38 9.31
C SER A 235 -7.04 4.57 10.79
N ILE A 236 -8.30 4.91 11.10
CA ILE A 236 -8.80 5.03 12.48
C ILE A 236 -8.76 3.69 13.20
N ILE A 237 -9.08 2.58 12.51
CA ILE A 237 -8.97 1.23 13.09
C ILE A 237 -7.53 0.95 13.51
N PHE A 238 -6.53 1.22 12.68
CA PHE A 238 -5.13 1.03 13.06
C PHE A 238 -4.70 1.90 14.24
N ILE A 239 -5.09 3.19 14.26
CA ILE A 239 -4.75 4.09 15.36
C ILE A 239 -5.39 3.59 16.67
N THR A 240 -6.69 3.29 16.66
CA THR A 240 -7.41 2.84 17.87
C THR A 240 -6.86 1.52 18.38
N THR A 241 -6.61 0.55 17.51
CA THR A 241 -6.00 -0.73 17.85
C THR A 241 -4.60 -0.55 18.47
N ALA A 242 -3.76 0.32 17.91
CA ALA A 242 -2.42 0.60 18.44
C ALA A 242 -2.46 1.24 19.82
N VAL A 243 -3.39 2.19 20.04
CA VAL A 243 -3.58 2.84 21.35
C VAL A 243 -4.17 1.86 22.37
N GLU A 244 -5.17 1.06 21.99
CA GLU A 244 -5.77 0.04 22.85
C GLU A 244 -4.71 -0.95 23.35
N PHE A 245 -3.82 -1.42 22.47
CA PHE A 245 -2.69 -2.30 22.84
C PHE A 245 -1.73 -1.67 23.86
N VAL A 246 -1.29 -0.42 23.66
CA VAL A 246 -0.38 0.21 24.63
C VAL A 246 -1.08 0.49 25.95
N SER A 247 -2.35 0.90 25.90
CA SER A 247 -3.13 1.23 27.09
C SER A 247 -3.39 0.02 28.00
N SER A 248 -3.47 -1.20 27.44
CA SER A 248 -3.70 -2.41 28.25
C SER A 248 -2.57 -2.71 29.23
N TYR A 249 -1.36 -2.22 28.97
CA TYR A 249 -0.23 -2.36 29.90
C TYR A 249 -0.28 -1.36 31.07
N PHE A 250 -1.03 -0.27 30.95
CA PHE A 250 -1.19 0.76 31.99
C PHE A 250 -2.45 0.55 32.85
N ALA A 251 -3.07 -0.63 32.79
CA ALA A 251 -4.18 -0.96 33.68
C ALA A 251 -3.70 -0.92 35.15
N PRO A 252 -4.51 -0.40 36.09
CA PRO A 252 -4.10 -0.22 37.48
C PRO A 252 -3.70 -1.56 38.10
N SER A 253 -2.40 -1.76 38.28
CA SER A 253 -1.81 -2.99 38.78
C SER A 253 -0.93 -2.69 39.98
N ALA A 254 -0.90 -3.57 40.98
CA ALA A 254 -0.35 -3.27 42.29
C ALA A 254 1.18 -3.36 42.39
N SER A 255 1.90 -3.73 41.32
CA SER A 255 3.34 -4.03 41.38
C SER A 255 4.21 -3.04 40.58
N PRO A 256 5.34 -2.55 41.15
CA PRO A 256 6.25 -1.62 40.46
C PRO A 256 6.97 -2.25 39.24
N ALA A 257 7.00 -3.59 39.17
CA ALA A 257 7.56 -4.32 38.03
C ALA A 257 6.68 -4.15 36.77
N GLN A 258 5.36 -4.17 36.91
CA GLN A 258 4.43 -3.98 35.79
C GLN A 258 4.50 -2.58 35.22
N ASP A 259 4.64 -1.55 36.07
CA ASP A 259 4.84 -0.17 35.62
C ASP A 259 6.11 -0.01 34.77
N THR A 260 7.19 -0.70 35.16
CA THR A 260 8.46 -0.70 34.42
C THR A 260 8.27 -1.32 33.02
N ILE A 261 7.55 -2.44 32.93
CA ILE A 261 7.22 -3.08 31.65
C ILE A 261 6.34 -2.19 30.79
N ALA A 262 5.34 -1.52 31.38
CA ALA A 262 4.45 -0.62 30.67
C ALA A 262 5.22 0.56 30.06
N ILE A 263 6.12 1.19 30.83
CA ILE A 263 6.98 2.27 30.34
C ILE A 263 7.94 1.77 29.25
N PHE A 264 8.54 0.59 29.42
CA PHE A 264 9.43 0.02 28.41
C PHE A 264 8.70 -0.33 27.11
N THR A 265 7.49 -0.90 27.22
CA THR A 265 6.58 -1.17 26.10
C THR A 265 6.24 0.12 25.35
N LEU A 266 5.88 1.18 26.08
CA LEU A 266 5.62 2.50 25.50
C LEU A 266 6.85 3.07 24.79
N LEU A 267 8.05 2.89 25.36
CA LEU A 267 9.29 3.36 24.74
C LEU A 267 9.58 2.64 23.42
N LEU A 268 9.46 1.31 23.37
CA LEU A 268 9.66 0.54 22.13
C LEU A 268 8.62 0.89 21.06
N PHE A 269 7.36 1.08 21.48
CA PHE A 269 6.27 1.53 20.63
C PHE A 269 6.53 2.90 20.02
N LEU A 270 6.87 3.90 20.84
CA LEU A 270 7.17 5.26 20.37
C LEU A 270 8.43 5.29 19.52
N LEU A 271 9.46 4.50 19.86
CA LEU A 271 10.68 4.40 19.08
C LEU A 271 10.40 3.91 17.65
N SER A 272 9.58 2.87 17.52
CA SER A 272 9.16 2.37 16.20
C SER A 272 8.40 3.43 15.40
N TYR A 273 7.47 4.14 16.04
CA TYR A 273 6.70 5.22 15.42
C TYR A 273 7.61 6.38 14.95
N VAL A 274 8.54 6.83 15.79
CA VAL A 274 9.47 7.92 15.46
C VAL A 274 10.40 7.53 14.31
N ILE A 275 10.93 6.30 14.30
CA ILE A 275 11.75 5.82 13.19
C ILE A 275 10.93 5.79 11.89
N SER A 276 9.69 5.32 11.94
CA SER A 276 8.81 5.24 10.77
C SER A 276 8.47 6.64 10.21
N THR A 277 8.17 7.60 11.09
CA THR A 277 7.91 9.00 10.69
C THR A 277 9.15 9.68 10.10
N PHE A 278 10.34 9.46 10.67
CA PHE A 278 11.60 9.92 10.09
C PHE A 278 11.84 9.27 8.71
N GLY A 279 11.48 7.99 8.58
CA GLY A 279 11.49 7.25 7.32
C GLY A 279 10.70 7.94 6.20
N ASN A 280 9.57 8.56 6.53
CA ASN A 280 8.77 9.31 5.58
C ASN A 280 9.50 10.54 5.01
N ALA A 281 10.40 11.17 5.77
CA ALA A 281 11.18 12.32 5.31
C ALA A 281 12.08 11.96 4.12
N PHE A 282 12.46 10.68 3.97
CA PHE A 282 13.18 10.23 2.78
C PHE A 282 12.33 10.40 1.53
N ARG A 283 11.02 10.11 1.54
CA ARG A 283 10.14 10.21 0.35
C ARG A 283 10.14 11.59 -0.31
N THR A 284 10.31 12.65 0.47
CA THR A 284 10.30 14.05 0.00
C THR A 284 11.70 14.64 -0.16
N SER A 285 12.75 13.85 0.07
CA SER A 285 14.13 14.32 -0.02
C SER A 285 14.49 14.71 -1.46
N ARG A 286 15.02 15.93 -1.61
CA ARG A 286 15.53 16.48 -2.88
C ARG A 286 16.93 15.98 -3.22
N PHE A 287 17.64 15.39 -2.25
CA PHE A 287 19.04 14.99 -2.41
C PHE A 287 19.21 13.57 -2.93
N LEU A 288 18.14 12.76 -2.90
CA LEU A 288 18.18 11.35 -3.30
C LEU A 288 17.47 11.16 -4.65
N SER A 289 18.00 10.26 -5.49
CA SER A 289 17.32 9.81 -6.70
C SER A 289 16.05 9.05 -6.34
N SER A 290 15.04 9.03 -7.21
CA SER A 290 13.72 8.45 -6.92
C SER A 290 13.78 6.98 -6.48
N ARG A 291 14.69 6.19 -7.07
CA ARG A 291 14.90 4.78 -6.68
C ARG A 291 15.48 4.65 -5.28
N VAL A 292 16.54 5.40 -4.97
CA VAL A 292 17.17 5.39 -3.64
C VAL A 292 16.20 5.91 -2.58
N ARG A 293 15.43 6.94 -2.93
CA ARG A 293 14.40 7.55 -2.09
C ARG A 293 13.30 6.56 -1.70
N ASN A 294 12.77 5.83 -2.69
CA ASN A 294 11.73 4.83 -2.47
C ASN A 294 12.27 3.61 -1.71
N ALA A 295 13.49 3.15 -2.03
CA ALA A 295 14.13 2.06 -1.30
C ALA A 295 14.40 2.43 0.16
N ALA A 296 14.95 3.63 0.44
CA ALA A 296 15.19 4.12 1.80
C ALA A 296 13.88 4.22 2.60
N PHE A 297 12.82 4.72 1.97
CA PHE A 297 11.49 4.73 2.59
C PHE A 297 11.02 3.33 2.98
N VAL A 298 11.08 2.35 2.08
CA VAL A 298 10.60 1.00 2.39
C VAL A 298 11.49 0.32 3.44
N MET A 299 12.80 0.51 3.38
CA MET A 299 13.74 0.02 4.40
C MET A 299 13.52 0.65 5.77
N SER A 300 12.99 1.87 5.85
CA SER A 300 12.67 2.49 7.14
C SER A 300 11.67 1.68 7.95
N GLY A 301 10.73 0.98 7.31
CA GLY A 301 9.81 0.06 7.98
C GLY A 301 10.51 -1.15 8.60
N VAL A 302 11.55 -1.67 7.94
CA VAL A 302 12.39 -2.75 8.50
C VAL A 302 13.15 -2.23 9.72
N VAL A 303 13.78 -1.06 9.60
CA VAL A 303 14.54 -0.43 10.69
C VAL A 303 13.64 -0.12 11.88
N ALA A 304 12.41 0.31 11.63
CA ALA A 304 11.42 0.62 12.66
C ALA A 304 11.01 -0.60 13.50
N ILE A 305 11.17 -1.82 13.00
CA ILE A 305 10.94 -3.06 13.76
C ILE A 305 12.26 -3.57 14.34
N ALA A 306 13.32 -3.61 13.53
CA ALA A 306 14.60 -4.19 13.90
C ALA A 306 15.31 -3.45 15.05
N VAL A 307 15.27 -2.11 15.08
CA VAL A 307 15.94 -1.33 16.13
C VAL A 307 15.30 -1.52 17.51
N PRO A 308 13.97 -1.38 17.67
CA PRO A 308 13.31 -1.73 18.94
C PRO A 308 13.51 -3.20 19.33
N ALA A 309 13.52 -4.12 18.36
CA ALA A 309 13.75 -5.54 18.63
C ALA A 309 15.17 -5.80 19.15
N ALA A 310 16.19 -5.17 18.55
CA ALA A 310 17.57 -5.23 19.03
C ALA A 310 17.72 -4.61 20.42
N LEU A 311 17.03 -3.50 20.71
CA LEU A 311 17.02 -2.88 22.04
C LEU A 311 16.36 -3.80 23.10
N SER A 312 15.25 -4.45 22.75
CA SER A 312 14.60 -5.46 23.60
C SER A 312 15.53 -6.65 23.88
N ALA A 313 16.21 -7.18 22.86
CA ALA A 313 17.17 -8.27 23.04
C ALA A 313 18.38 -7.85 23.89
N TRP A 314 18.92 -6.65 23.66
CA TRP A 314 20.07 -6.12 24.40
C TRP A 314 19.77 -5.89 25.88
N THR A 315 18.62 -5.30 26.19
CA THR A 315 18.17 -5.09 27.58
C THR A 315 17.95 -6.41 28.30
N ARG A 316 17.35 -7.41 27.64
CA ARG A 316 17.15 -8.75 28.22
C ARG A 316 18.47 -9.45 28.55
N GLY A 317 19.46 -9.36 27.66
CA GLY A 317 20.81 -9.89 27.89
C GLY A 317 21.61 -9.15 28.99
N ARG A 318 21.21 -7.93 29.36
CA ARG A 318 21.83 -7.17 30.47
C ARG A 318 21.13 -7.41 31.81
N LEU A 319 19.84 -7.74 31.78
CA LEU A 319 18.98 -7.95 32.95
C LEU A 319 18.71 -9.44 33.23
N HIS A 320 19.66 -10.32 32.88
CA HIS A 320 19.56 -11.79 32.93
C HIS A 320 18.99 -12.38 34.24
N ASP A 321 19.09 -11.68 35.37
CA ASP A 321 18.65 -12.14 36.70
C ASP A 321 17.26 -11.65 37.15
N SER A 322 16.54 -10.88 36.32
CA SER A 322 15.27 -10.28 36.73
C SER A 322 14.09 -10.84 35.94
N GLU A 323 13.24 -11.63 36.60
CA GLU A 323 11.90 -12.06 36.13
C GLU A 323 10.98 -10.88 35.72
N THR A 324 11.43 -9.65 35.91
CA THR A 324 10.72 -8.40 35.65
C THR A 324 10.48 -8.09 34.18
N LEU A 325 11.22 -8.67 33.22
CA LEU A 325 11.03 -8.42 31.77
C LEU A 325 10.49 -9.64 30.99
N ALA A 326 10.35 -10.79 31.66
CA ALA A 326 9.70 -11.97 31.11
C ALA A 326 8.26 -11.74 30.57
N PRO A 327 7.45 -10.79 31.11
CA PRO A 327 6.08 -10.60 30.62
C PRO A 327 5.95 -9.73 29.35
N LEU A 328 7.05 -9.22 28.77
CA LEU A 328 6.96 -8.44 27.53
C LEU A 328 6.48 -9.36 26.40
N ALA A 329 5.35 -9.02 25.78
CA ALA A 329 4.80 -9.82 24.70
C ALA A 329 5.68 -9.71 23.45
N HIS A 330 6.12 -10.86 22.97
CA HIS A 330 6.88 -11.02 21.73
C HIS A 330 6.03 -11.77 20.71
N LEU A 331 6.46 -11.71 19.47
CA LEU A 331 5.94 -12.59 18.45
C LEU A 331 6.23 -14.04 18.83
N ASP A 332 5.22 -14.91 18.80
CA ASP A 332 5.40 -16.34 19.10
C ASP A 332 5.44 -17.13 17.79
N THR A 333 6.59 -17.62 17.35
CA THR A 333 6.70 -18.34 16.07
C THR A 333 6.75 -19.86 16.21
N ASN A 334 6.30 -20.39 17.36
CA ASN A 334 6.25 -21.81 17.73
C ASN A 334 7.65 -22.47 17.81
N ARG A 335 7.95 -23.06 18.98
CA ARG A 335 9.31 -23.33 19.48
C ARG A 335 9.97 -24.63 19.02
N ASP A 336 9.29 -25.46 18.22
CA ASP A 336 9.71 -26.86 18.02
C ASP A 336 10.35 -27.20 16.66
N GLY A 337 10.87 -26.18 15.94
CA GLY A 337 11.83 -26.39 14.86
C GLY A 337 11.26 -26.98 13.55
N ALA A 338 9.96 -27.21 13.45
CA ALA A 338 9.30 -27.58 12.20
C ALA A 338 8.95 -26.32 11.40
N TRP A 339 9.64 -26.07 10.29
CA TRP A 339 9.56 -24.83 9.50
C TRP A 339 8.18 -24.54 8.85
N LEU A 340 7.21 -25.43 9.01
CA LEU A 340 5.86 -25.39 8.42
C LEU A 340 4.77 -25.89 9.39
N SER A 341 5.03 -25.90 10.71
CA SER A 341 3.98 -26.19 11.68
C SER A 341 3.05 -24.98 11.86
N PRO A 342 1.74 -25.19 12.05
CA PRO A 342 0.83 -24.12 12.45
C PRO A 342 1.24 -23.54 13.82
N THR A 343 0.75 -22.34 14.13
CA THR A 343 1.02 -21.66 15.41
C THR A 343 0.50 -22.49 16.58
N MET A 344 -0.70 -23.06 16.45
CA MET A 344 -1.25 -24.06 17.37
C MET A 344 -0.91 -25.48 16.90
N GLU A 345 -0.67 -26.42 17.81
CA GLU A 345 -0.52 -27.84 17.46
C GLU A 345 -1.81 -28.42 16.87
N ARG A 346 -1.94 -28.38 15.55
CA ARG A 346 -3.09 -28.91 14.79
C ARG A 346 -2.68 -29.41 13.41
N PRO A 347 -3.46 -30.30 12.78
CA PRO A 347 -3.32 -30.54 11.34
C PRO A 347 -3.67 -29.28 10.54
N TRP A 348 -3.05 -29.12 9.38
CA TRP A 348 -3.35 -28.00 8.48
C TRP A 348 -4.81 -28.01 8.01
N LEU A 349 -5.35 -29.17 7.65
CA LEU A 349 -6.74 -29.29 7.26
C LEU A 349 -7.65 -29.13 8.49
N VAL A 350 -8.54 -28.14 8.46
CA VAL A 350 -9.48 -27.88 9.55
C VAL A 350 -10.57 -28.96 9.57
N PRO A 351 -10.77 -29.66 10.70
CA PRO A 351 -11.83 -30.66 10.81
C PRO A 351 -13.20 -29.98 10.90
N LEU A 352 -13.94 -29.93 9.79
CA LEU A 352 -15.27 -29.30 9.73
C LEU A 352 -16.41 -30.19 10.23
N ALA A 353 -16.32 -31.50 10.01
CA ALA A 353 -17.35 -32.48 10.35
C ALA A 353 -17.85 -32.39 11.82
N PRO A 354 -16.98 -32.40 12.85
CA PRO A 354 -17.45 -32.37 14.24
C PRO A 354 -18.20 -31.07 14.58
N SER A 355 -17.77 -29.93 14.04
CA SER A 355 -18.42 -28.65 14.29
C SER A 355 -19.79 -28.55 13.61
N LEU A 356 -19.95 -29.14 12.42
CA LEU A 356 -21.24 -29.18 11.72
C LEU A 356 -22.26 -30.08 12.43
N GLU A 357 -21.83 -31.18 13.03
CA GLU A 357 -22.70 -32.11 13.75
C GLU A 357 -23.17 -31.53 15.09
N ASN A 358 -22.28 -30.83 15.80
CA ASN A 358 -22.57 -30.28 17.12
C ASN A 358 -23.45 -29.03 17.07
N ASP A 359 -23.27 -28.17 16.06
CA ASP A 359 -24.01 -26.91 15.96
C ASP A 359 -24.32 -26.51 14.51
N PRO A 360 -25.51 -26.86 13.99
CA PRO A 360 -25.94 -26.48 12.64
C PRO A 360 -26.02 -24.96 12.41
N MET A 361 -26.13 -24.14 13.46
CA MET A 361 -26.20 -22.68 13.32
C MET A 361 -24.90 -22.09 12.79
N ILE A 362 -23.78 -22.81 12.90
CA ILE A 362 -22.49 -22.39 12.34
C ILE A 362 -22.57 -22.14 10.82
N ILE A 363 -23.46 -22.84 10.11
CA ILE A 363 -23.65 -22.65 8.66
C ILE A 363 -24.31 -21.30 8.39
N ALA A 364 -25.34 -20.93 9.16
CA ALA A 364 -26.03 -19.67 9.00
C ALA A 364 -25.15 -18.48 9.40
N THR A 365 -24.43 -18.58 10.53
CA THR A 365 -23.52 -17.52 10.99
C THR A 365 -22.36 -17.33 10.01
N SER A 366 -21.72 -18.42 9.57
CA SER A 366 -20.64 -18.36 8.57
C SER A 366 -21.11 -17.85 7.20
N ALA A 367 -22.36 -18.11 6.78
CA ALA A 367 -22.88 -17.57 5.53
C ALA A 367 -23.04 -16.04 5.59
N VAL A 368 -23.54 -15.50 6.71
CA VAL A 368 -23.65 -14.05 6.90
C VAL A 368 -22.26 -13.39 6.96
N LEU A 369 -21.34 -13.98 7.72
CA LEU A 369 -19.95 -13.52 7.77
C LEU A 369 -19.30 -13.57 6.38
N GLY A 370 -19.52 -14.67 5.65
CA GLY A 370 -18.96 -14.90 4.32
C GLY A 370 -19.46 -13.90 3.29
N LEU A 371 -20.74 -13.52 3.36
CA LEU A 371 -21.30 -12.47 2.52
C LEU A 371 -20.67 -11.11 2.82
N CYS A 372 -20.55 -10.74 4.10
CA CYS A 372 -19.95 -9.48 4.50
C CYS A 372 -18.47 -9.40 4.11
N LEU A 373 -17.73 -10.50 4.31
CA LEU A 373 -16.34 -10.59 3.90
C LEU A 373 -16.23 -10.53 2.37
N ALA A 374 -17.12 -11.18 1.61
CA ALA A 374 -17.11 -11.14 0.14
C ALA A 374 -17.33 -9.72 -0.39
N LEU A 375 -18.24 -8.94 0.21
CA LEU A 375 -18.45 -7.54 -0.16
C LEU A 375 -17.21 -6.68 0.09
N LEU A 376 -16.57 -6.86 1.26
CA LEU A 376 -15.33 -6.19 1.59
C LEU A 376 -14.23 -6.51 0.56
N PHE A 377 -14.05 -7.80 0.29
CA PHE A 377 -13.04 -8.31 -0.63
C PHE A 377 -13.27 -7.84 -2.07
N TYR A 378 -14.53 -7.88 -2.52
CA TYR A 378 -14.94 -7.40 -3.83
C TYR A 378 -14.58 -5.92 -4.02
N LEU A 379 -14.81 -5.09 -2.99
CA LEU A 379 -14.51 -3.67 -3.06
C LEU A 379 -12.99 -3.44 -3.06
N GLU A 380 -12.25 -4.02 -2.11
CA GLU A 380 -10.79 -3.84 -2.02
C GLU A 380 -10.08 -4.30 -3.29
N GLN A 381 -10.41 -5.49 -3.81
CA GLN A 381 -9.74 -6.07 -4.96
C GLN A 381 -10.01 -5.27 -6.24
N ASN A 382 -11.27 -4.93 -6.51
CA ASN A 382 -11.61 -4.25 -7.76
C ASN A 382 -11.15 -2.78 -7.76
N VAL A 383 -11.20 -2.08 -6.62
CA VAL A 383 -10.60 -0.73 -6.51
C VAL A 383 -9.09 -0.80 -6.72
N SER A 384 -8.42 -1.82 -6.17
CA SER A 384 -6.99 -2.02 -6.39
C SER A 384 -6.63 -2.23 -7.86
N ILE A 385 -7.43 -3.01 -8.60
CA ILE A 385 -7.22 -3.23 -10.04
C ILE A 385 -7.49 -1.94 -10.83
N LEU A 386 -8.52 -1.18 -10.47
CA LEU A 386 -8.85 0.10 -11.11
C LEU A 386 -7.69 1.10 -10.97
N LEU A 387 -7.19 1.31 -9.75
CA LEU A 387 -6.08 2.22 -9.47
C LEU A 387 -4.74 1.76 -10.05
N MET A 388 -4.56 0.45 -10.22
CA MET A 388 -3.39 -0.08 -10.91
C MET A 388 -3.42 0.28 -12.40
N ASN A 389 -4.61 0.26 -13.01
CA ASN A 389 -4.84 0.53 -14.43
C ASN A 389 -5.20 1.99 -14.73
N THR A 390 -4.95 2.92 -13.80
CA THR A 390 -5.08 4.37 -14.05
C THR A 390 -4.27 4.77 -15.30
N PRO A 391 -4.79 5.64 -16.18
CA PRO A 391 -4.14 6.01 -17.44
C PRO A 391 -2.71 6.58 -17.25
N ASP A 392 -2.42 7.18 -16.09
CA ASP A 392 -1.09 7.67 -15.71
C ASP A 392 0.00 6.58 -15.71
N HIS A 393 -0.37 5.31 -15.48
CA HIS A 393 0.57 4.20 -15.47
C HIS A 393 0.89 3.66 -16.87
N GLN A 394 0.13 4.04 -17.90
CA GLN A 394 0.35 3.64 -19.29
C GLN A 394 0.55 2.12 -19.47
N LEU A 395 -0.24 1.31 -18.75
CA LEU A 395 -0.22 -0.14 -18.88
C LEU A 395 -0.68 -0.57 -20.28
N THR A 396 -0.06 -1.62 -20.81
CA THR A 396 -0.38 -2.15 -22.15
C THR A 396 -1.35 -3.30 -22.08
N ARG A 397 -1.36 -4.03 -20.96
CA ARG A 397 -2.37 -5.06 -20.69
C ARG A 397 -3.66 -4.39 -20.25
N PRO A 398 -4.81 -4.90 -20.70
CA PRO A 398 -6.06 -4.34 -20.22
C PRO A 398 -6.46 -5.02 -18.90
N PRO A 399 -7.30 -4.37 -18.09
CA PRO A 399 -7.60 -4.82 -16.73
C PRO A 399 -8.40 -6.13 -16.72
N SER A 400 -7.94 -7.09 -15.92
CA SER A 400 -8.67 -8.33 -15.61
C SER A 400 -9.42 -8.17 -14.28
N PHE A 401 -10.74 -8.04 -14.31
CA PHE A 401 -11.53 -7.93 -13.06
C PHE A 401 -12.20 -9.25 -12.70
N HIS A 402 -12.86 -9.91 -13.65
CA HIS A 402 -13.61 -11.14 -13.42
C HIS A 402 -12.69 -12.34 -13.22
N ALA A 403 -11.66 -12.50 -14.06
CA ALA A 403 -10.74 -13.62 -13.95
C ALA A 403 -9.92 -13.54 -12.65
N ASP A 404 -9.45 -12.34 -12.28
CA ASP A 404 -8.74 -12.15 -11.01
C ASP A 404 -9.65 -12.45 -9.81
N LEU A 405 -10.93 -12.10 -9.87
CA LEU A 405 -11.89 -12.41 -8.79
C LEU A 405 -12.12 -13.92 -8.65
N ALA A 406 -12.28 -14.64 -9.77
CA ALA A 406 -12.46 -16.09 -9.78
C ALA A 406 -11.20 -16.85 -9.30
N ILE A 407 -10.02 -16.39 -9.68
CA ILE A 407 -8.73 -16.95 -9.25
C ILE A 407 -8.56 -16.75 -7.75
N THR A 408 -8.74 -15.53 -7.24
CA THR A 408 -8.61 -15.24 -5.81
C THR A 408 -9.67 -15.96 -4.99
N ALA A 409 -10.90 -16.14 -5.48
CA ALA A 409 -11.92 -16.95 -4.83
C ALA A 409 -11.46 -18.41 -4.64
N THR A 410 -10.83 -18.99 -5.66
CA THR A 410 -10.30 -20.36 -5.61
C THR A 410 -9.19 -20.48 -4.56
N PHE A 411 -8.24 -19.54 -4.54
CA PHE A 411 -7.17 -19.54 -3.54
C PHE A 411 -7.70 -19.30 -2.13
N SER A 412 -8.70 -18.45 -1.99
CA SER A 412 -9.34 -18.17 -0.71
C SER A 412 -10.06 -19.40 -0.14
N ALA A 413 -10.69 -20.22 -0.99
CA ALA A 413 -11.28 -21.49 -0.56
C ALA A 413 -10.21 -22.45 -0.02
N VAL A 414 -9.06 -22.54 -0.69
CA VAL A 414 -7.94 -23.38 -0.23
C VAL A 414 -7.37 -22.86 1.08
N CYS A 415 -7.13 -21.54 1.21
CA CYS A 415 -6.70 -20.93 2.46
C CYS A 415 -7.70 -21.19 3.59
N GLY A 416 -9.00 -21.10 3.30
CA GLY A 416 -10.08 -21.40 4.23
C GLY A 416 -10.04 -22.83 4.77
N LEU A 417 -9.86 -23.82 3.90
CA LEU A 417 -9.73 -25.23 4.29
C LEU A 417 -8.51 -25.48 5.18
N LEU A 418 -7.42 -24.73 4.96
CA LEU A 418 -6.21 -24.79 5.76
C LEU A 418 -6.29 -23.95 7.06
N GLY A 419 -7.40 -23.24 7.28
CA GLY A 419 -7.55 -22.33 8.41
C GLY A 419 -6.53 -21.18 8.39
N LEU A 420 -6.13 -20.76 7.19
CA LEU A 420 -5.27 -19.61 6.93
C LEU A 420 -6.11 -18.34 6.76
N PRO A 421 -5.58 -17.14 7.05
CA PRO A 421 -6.21 -15.91 6.59
C PRO A 421 -6.24 -15.88 5.06
N VAL A 422 -7.11 -15.04 4.49
CA VAL A 422 -7.26 -14.92 3.03
C VAL A 422 -6.44 -13.75 2.49
N SER A 423 -5.98 -13.87 1.25
CA SER A 423 -5.20 -12.84 0.57
C SER A 423 -5.85 -12.41 -0.74
N HIS A 424 -5.65 -11.13 -1.10
CA HIS A 424 -6.14 -10.55 -2.36
C HIS A 424 -5.20 -9.46 -2.86
N ILE A 425 -5.51 -8.97 -4.06
CA ILE A 425 -4.85 -7.82 -4.67
C ILE A 425 -5.23 -6.59 -3.86
N ALA A 426 -4.33 -6.12 -2.99
CA ALA A 426 -4.65 -5.05 -2.04
C ALA A 426 -3.82 -3.79 -2.25
N LEU A 427 -4.43 -2.64 -1.96
CA LEU A 427 -3.76 -1.35 -1.86
C LEU A 427 -2.89 -1.25 -0.60
N PRO A 428 -1.88 -0.36 -0.61
CA PRO A 428 -1.33 0.34 -1.78
C PRO A 428 -0.34 -0.52 -2.59
N HIS A 429 -0.12 -1.78 -2.23
CA HIS A 429 1.05 -2.56 -2.64
C HIS A 429 1.07 -2.91 -4.13
N SER A 430 -0.07 -3.23 -4.73
CA SER A 430 -0.14 -3.51 -6.17
C SER A 430 0.17 -2.27 -7.00
N VAL A 431 -0.29 -1.08 -6.58
CA VAL A 431 0.07 0.20 -7.22
C VAL A 431 1.55 0.52 -7.00
N LEU A 432 2.07 0.29 -5.79
CA LEU A 432 3.50 0.45 -5.52
C LEU A 432 4.37 -0.47 -6.38
N HIS A 433 3.89 -1.66 -6.74
CA HIS A 433 4.57 -2.57 -7.65
C HIS A 433 4.65 -1.99 -9.06
N VAL A 434 3.55 -1.41 -9.57
CA VAL A 434 3.55 -0.69 -10.86
C VAL A 434 4.55 0.47 -10.83
N VAL A 435 4.56 1.26 -9.76
CA VAL A 435 5.49 2.39 -9.60
C VAL A 435 6.95 1.94 -9.48
N ALA A 436 7.20 0.76 -8.93
CA ALA A 436 8.54 0.17 -8.81
C ALA A 436 9.04 -0.47 -10.11
N ALA A 437 8.12 -1.08 -10.88
CA ALA A 437 8.38 -1.63 -12.21
C ALA A 437 8.44 -0.54 -13.30
N GLY A 438 7.86 0.63 -13.03
CA GLY A 438 7.79 1.77 -13.94
C GLY A 438 9.07 2.58 -14.06
N GLN A 439 9.34 3.03 -15.28
CA GLN A 439 10.31 4.09 -15.54
C GLN A 439 9.58 5.44 -15.47
N SER A 440 9.98 6.25 -14.50
CA SER A 440 9.39 7.56 -14.27
C SER A 440 10.38 8.68 -14.53
N PHE A 441 9.94 9.75 -15.15
CA PHE A 441 10.69 11.00 -15.26
C PHE A 441 10.14 12.01 -14.25
N GLU A 442 11.05 12.79 -13.68
CA GLU A 442 10.72 13.88 -12.78
C GLU A 442 10.87 15.21 -13.54
N ASP A 443 9.74 15.84 -13.86
CA ASP A 443 9.67 17.16 -14.49
C ASP A 443 9.37 18.22 -13.43
N ILE A 444 10.09 19.33 -13.45
CA ILE A 444 9.81 20.47 -12.55
C ILE A 444 8.81 21.38 -13.25
N VAL A 445 7.56 21.34 -12.82
CA VAL A 445 6.48 22.23 -13.29
C VAL A 445 6.09 23.14 -12.14
N ASP A 446 6.15 24.46 -12.35
CA ASP A 446 5.78 25.49 -11.35
C ASP A 446 6.51 25.34 -10.00
N GLY A 447 7.78 24.89 -10.03
CA GLY A 447 8.60 24.71 -8.82
C GLY A 447 8.26 23.45 -8.01
N GLN A 448 7.33 22.62 -8.47
CA GLN A 448 7.04 21.30 -7.92
C GLN A 448 7.59 20.18 -8.81
N VAL A 449 8.14 19.15 -8.18
CA VAL A 449 8.66 17.95 -8.88
C VAL A 449 7.47 17.06 -9.21
N ARG A 450 7.05 17.04 -10.48
CA ARG A 450 6.00 16.17 -10.99
C ARG A 450 6.62 14.90 -11.55
N ARG A 451 6.11 13.75 -11.13
CA ARG A 451 6.56 12.44 -11.61
C ARG A 451 5.60 11.93 -12.67
N THR A 452 6.08 11.69 -13.88
CA THR A 452 5.30 11.09 -14.97
C THR A 452 5.89 9.74 -15.31
N THR A 453 5.05 8.70 -15.34
CA THR A 453 5.47 7.35 -15.76
C THR A 453 5.51 7.32 -17.29
N LEU A 454 6.65 6.95 -17.87
CA LEU A 454 6.78 6.84 -19.33
C LEU A 454 6.36 5.47 -19.83
N SER A 455 6.82 4.41 -19.14
CA SER A 455 6.51 3.03 -19.49
C SER A 455 6.69 2.16 -18.26
N VAL A 456 5.89 1.10 -18.19
CA VAL A 456 5.97 0.08 -17.14
C VAL A 456 6.35 -1.25 -17.78
N ASN A 457 7.38 -1.89 -17.23
CA ASN A 457 7.77 -3.21 -17.68
C ASN A 457 6.83 -4.24 -17.03
N GLU A 458 5.81 -4.65 -17.78
CA GLU A 458 4.83 -5.65 -17.38
C GLU A 458 5.47 -7.05 -17.42
N THR A 459 6.00 -7.51 -16.29
CA THR A 459 6.65 -8.82 -16.19
C THR A 459 6.13 -9.62 -15.00
N ARG A 460 5.95 -10.94 -15.18
CA ARG A 460 5.55 -11.86 -14.09
C ARG A 460 6.68 -12.21 -13.15
N TRP A 461 7.92 -12.06 -13.60
CA TRP A 461 9.09 -12.40 -12.81
C TRP A 461 9.20 -11.61 -11.51
N SER A 462 8.81 -10.33 -11.50
CA SER A 462 8.93 -9.53 -10.28
C SER A 462 7.97 -10.04 -9.21
N ALA A 463 6.71 -10.32 -9.58
CA ALA A 463 5.73 -10.92 -8.70
C ALA A 463 6.15 -12.33 -8.23
N LEU A 464 6.67 -13.16 -9.15
CA LEU A 464 7.13 -14.52 -8.83
C LEU A 464 8.31 -14.49 -7.84
N VAL A 465 9.32 -13.65 -8.09
CA VAL A 465 10.48 -13.52 -7.21
C VAL A 465 10.06 -12.98 -5.84
N THR A 466 9.17 -11.99 -5.78
CA THR A 466 8.60 -11.51 -4.52
C THR A 466 7.88 -12.63 -3.75
N ALA A 467 7.08 -13.45 -4.45
CA ALA A 467 6.38 -14.58 -3.82
C ALA A 467 7.35 -15.64 -3.28
N LEU A 468 8.41 -15.96 -4.02
CA LEU A 468 9.46 -16.87 -3.59
C LEU A 468 10.24 -16.34 -2.38
N LEU A 469 10.55 -15.05 -2.35
CA LEU A 469 11.19 -14.41 -1.19
C LEU A 469 10.27 -14.43 0.04
N MET A 470 8.97 -14.18 -0.16
CA MET A 470 7.96 -14.27 0.90
C MET A 470 7.86 -15.70 1.46
N LEU A 471 7.89 -16.71 0.59
CA LEU A 471 7.94 -18.12 0.98
C LEU A 471 9.26 -18.45 1.69
N GLY A 472 10.39 -17.89 1.24
CA GLY A 472 11.65 -17.96 1.98
C GLY A 472 11.51 -17.43 3.42
N GLY A 473 10.75 -16.34 3.58
CA GLY A 473 10.39 -15.75 4.87
C GLY A 473 9.64 -16.69 5.82
N THR A 474 8.83 -17.63 5.32
CA THR A 474 8.14 -18.61 6.19
C THR A 474 9.13 -19.57 6.82
N PHE A 475 10.15 -20.02 6.06
CA PHE A 475 11.14 -20.97 6.57
C PHE A 475 12.04 -20.38 7.67
N ILE A 476 12.27 -19.07 7.62
CA ILE A 476 13.03 -18.33 8.64
C ILE A 476 12.14 -17.67 9.69
N ALA A 477 10.84 -17.99 9.74
CA ALA A 477 9.90 -17.34 10.66
C ALA A 477 10.32 -17.49 12.12
N HIS A 478 10.87 -18.65 12.48
CA HIS A 478 11.44 -18.97 13.80
C HIS A 478 12.50 -17.96 14.28
N LEU A 479 13.15 -17.24 13.36
CA LEU A 479 14.11 -16.20 13.73
C LEU A 479 13.43 -14.93 14.24
N PHE A 480 12.11 -14.76 14.14
CA PHE A 480 11.43 -13.51 14.50
C PHE A 480 10.86 -13.47 15.93
N ASP A 481 11.07 -14.52 16.74
CA ASP A 481 10.62 -14.59 18.14
C ASP A 481 11.12 -13.45 19.03
N PHE A 482 12.24 -12.83 18.67
CA PHE A 482 12.80 -11.74 19.46
C PHE A 482 12.10 -10.39 19.21
N ILE A 483 11.17 -10.30 18.25
CA ILE A 483 10.48 -9.06 17.91
C ILE A 483 9.38 -8.76 18.95
N PRO A 484 9.48 -7.65 19.71
CA PRO A 484 8.44 -7.27 20.67
C PRO A 484 7.19 -6.78 19.93
N LEU A 485 6.01 -7.22 20.36
CA LEU A 485 4.74 -6.79 19.76
C LEU A 485 4.59 -5.26 19.80
N ALA A 486 5.12 -4.60 20.84
CA ALA A 486 5.16 -3.14 20.97
C ALA A 486 5.72 -2.43 19.73
N ALA A 487 6.78 -2.97 19.12
CA ALA A 487 7.36 -2.40 17.91
C ALA A 487 6.42 -2.52 16.71
N LEU A 488 5.72 -3.65 16.58
CA LEU A 488 4.75 -3.90 15.50
C LEU A 488 3.56 -2.94 15.61
N TYR A 489 3.04 -2.73 16.81
CA TYR A 489 1.96 -1.78 17.06
C TYR A 489 2.40 -0.32 16.87
N GLY A 490 3.67 0.02 17.11
CA GLY A 490 4.23 1.34 16.79
C GLY A 490 4.30 1.61 15.28
N ALA A 491 4.66 0.60 14.49
CA ALA A 491 4.58 0.65 13.03
C ALA A 491 3.12 0.75 12.54
N PHE A 492 2.18 0.05 13.18
CA PHE A 492 0.74 0.20 12.89
C PHE A 492 0.22 1.60 13.16
N LEU A 493 0.63 2.24 14.25
CA LEU A 493 0.27 3.64 14.51
C LEU A 493 0.74 4.54 13.37
N TYR A 494 1.98 4.36 12.90
CA TYR A 494 2.49 5.12 11.76
C TYR A 494 1.68 4.89 10.48
N LEU A 495 1.34 3.63 10.16
CA LEU A 495 0.51 3.31 8.99
C LEU A 495 -0.86 4.00 9.08
N GLY A 496 -1.49 3.99 10.26
CA GLY A 496 -2.76 4.68 10.48
C GLY A 496 -2.65 6.20 10.33
N VAL A 497 -1.67 6.83 10.98
CA VAL A 497 -1.50 8.30 10.93
C VAL A 497 -1.10 8.79 9.54
N SER A 498 -0.15 8.12 8.89
CA SER A 498 0.31 8.51 7.55
C SER A 498 -0.78 8.35 6.49
N SER A 499 -1.56 7.26 6.56
CA SER A 499 -2.70 7.04 5.68
C SER A 499 -3.80 8.09 5.85
N LEU A 500 -4.11 8.45 7.10
CA LEU A 500 -5.09 9.50 7.40
C LEU A 500 -4.62 10.88 6.91
N ALA A 501 -3.33 11.21 7.06
CA ALA A 501 -2.76 12.46 6.60
C ALA A 501 -2.77 12.63 5.06
N SER A 502 -2.66 11.52 4.31
CA SER A 502 -2.75 11.54 2.85
C SER A 502 -4.18 11.49 2.30
N ASN A 503 -5.19 11.35 3.16
CA ASN A 503 -6.57 11.17 2.74
C ASN A 503 -7.21 12.51 2.32
N ALA A 504 -7.82 12.55 1.14
CA ALA A 504 -8.45 13.75 0.60
C ALA A 504 -9.66 14.23 1.44
N LEU A 505 -10.36 13.34 2.15
CA LEU A 505 -11.37 13.72 3.15
C LEU A 505 -10.77 14.63 4.23
N VAL A 506 -9.60 14.25 4.76
CA VAL A 506 -8.91 15.03 5.80
C VAL A 506 -8.43 16.35 5.23
N ALA A 507 -7.86 16.34 4.03
CA ALA A 507 -7.49 17.56 3.33
C ALA A 507 -8.68 18.53 3.22
N ARG A 508 -9.87 18.06 2.83
CA ARG A 508 -11.08 18.89 2.74
C ARG A 508 -11.57 19.39 4.10
N ILE A 509 -11.56 18.55 5.14
CA ILE A 509 -11.96 18.97 6.50
C ILE A 509 -11.02 20.04 7.07
N THR A 510 -9.75 20.07 6.64
CA THR A 510 -8.79 21.09 7.08
C THR A 510 -8.89 22.42 6.33
N LEU A 511 -9.60 22.48 5.19
CA LEU A 511 -9.72 23.69 4.37
C LEU A 511 -10.34 24.89 5.11
N PRO A 512 -11.42 24.74 5.92
CA PRO A 512 -11.97 25.86 6.68
C PRO A 512 -10.99 26.49 7.69
N PHE A 513 -9.97 25.73 8.10
CA PHE A 513 -8.96 26.15 9.06
C PHE A 513 -7.67 26.65 8.40
N THR A 514 -7.59 26.60 7.06
CA THR A 514 -6.40 26.99 6.30
C THR A 514 -6.57 28.40 5.72
N SER A 515 -5.61 29.28 6.01
CA SER A 515 -5.66 30.70 5.59
C SER A 515 -5.27 30.93 4.12
N SER A 516 -4.48 30.03 3.53
CA SER A 516 -4.02 30.12 2.14
C SER A 516 -4.23 28.79 1.44
N TYR A 517 -5.13 28.78 0.46
CA TYR A 517 -5.42 27.58 -0.32
C TYR A 517 -4.27 27.27 -1.29
N PRO A 518 -3.87 25.99 -1.43
CA PRO A 518 -2.99 25.58 -2.52
C PRO A 518 -3.61 25.99 -3.87
N ALA A 519 -2.78 26.41 -4.84
CA ALA A 519 -3.26 26.85 -6.16
C ALA A 519 -4.00 25.77 -6.96
N SER A 520 -3.84 24.49 -6.57
CA SER A 520 -4.53 23.32 -7.11
C SER A 520 -5.78 22.91 -6.31
N SER A 521 -6.13 23.64 -5.24
CA SER A 521 -7.24 23.26 -4.36
C SER A 521 -8.60 23.52 -5.00
N VAL A 522 -9.50 22.56 -4.83
CA VAL A 522 -10.94 22.66 -5.20
C VAL A 522 -11.62 23.87 -4.55
N ALA A 523 -11.06 24.40 -3.46
CA ALA A 523 -11.54 25.62 -2.78
C ALA A 523 -11.57 26.87 -3.69
N HIS A 524 -10.82 26.90 -4.79
CA HIS A 524 -10.89 27.99 -5.77
C HIS A 524 -12.02 27.84 -6.79
N LEU A 525 -12.60 26.63 -6.91
CA LEU A 525 -13.58 26.30 -7.94
C LEU A 525 -14.99 26.15 -7.38
N LEU A 526 -15.12 25.78 -6.10
CA LEU A 526 -16.40 25.59 -5.42
C LEU A 526 -16.49 26.41 -4.13
N PRO A 527 -17.70 26.87 -3.76
CA PRO A 527 -17.92 27.51 -2.47
C PRO A 527 -17.66 26.51 -1.32
N LEU A 528 -17.01 26.98 -0.26
CA LEU A 528 -16.67 26.17 0.92
C LEU A 528 -17.88 25.49 1.57
N SER A 529 -19.08 26.06 1.46
CA SER A 529 -20.29 25.45 2.00
C SER A 529 -20.62 24.10 1.37
N HIS A 530 -20.38 23.95 0.06
CA HIS A 530 -20.67 22.72 -0.68
C HIS A 530 -19.60 21.67 -0.41
N ILE A 531 -18.33 22.10 -0.33
CA ILE A 531 -17.21 21.25 0.09
C ILE A 531 -17.44 20.72 1.51
N ASN A 532 -17.83 21.60 2.43
CA ASN A 532 -18.10 21.24 3.83
C ASN A 532 -19.33 20.34 3.95
N LEU A 533 -20.38 20.55 3.15
CA LEU A 533 -21.56 19.67 3.13
C LEU A 533 -21.17 18.25 2.70
N TYR A 534 -20.41 18.12 1.61
CA TYR A 534 -19.91 16.84 1.12
C TYR A 534 -19.06 16.13 2.18
N SER A 535 -18.06 16.83 2.75
CA SER A 535 -17.21 16.27 3.81
C SER A 535 -17.97 15.97 5.10
N PHE A 536 -19.00 16.73 5.44
CA PHE A 536 -19.85 16.46 6.59
C PHE A 536 -20.66 15.16 6.39
N ILE A 537 -21.21 14.95 5.20
CA ILE A 537 -21.90 13.69 4.85
C ILE A 537 -20.92 12.51 4.94
N GLN A 538 -19.69 12.65 4.43
CA GLN A 538 -18.64 11.63 4.58
C GLN A 538 -18.33 11.32 6.05
N LEU A 539 -18.22 12.35 6.91
CA LEU A 539 -18.01 12.18 8.34
C LEU A 539 -19.17 11.47 9.04
N LEU A 540 -20.42 11.73 8.63
CA LEU A 540 -21.58 11.02 9.17
C LEU A 540 -21.54 9.53 8.83
N TRP A 541 -21.19 9.18 7.59
CA TRP A 541 -21.00 7.78 7.18
C TRP A 541 -19.86 7.12 7.97
N LEU A 542 -18.72 7.81 8.08
CA LEU A 542 -17.58 7.32 8.86
C LEU A 542 -17.97 7.06 10.33
N ALA A 543 -18.69 7.98 10.95
CA ALA A 543 -19.17 7.85 12.33
C ALA A 543 -20.17 6.69 12.47
N ALA A 544 -21.11 6.54 11.53
CA ALA A 544 -22.07 5.44 11.53
C ALA A 544 -21.38 4.07 11.42
N ILE A 545 -20.42 3.93 10.51
CA ILE A 545 -19.65 2.69 10.33
C ILE A 545 -18.81 2.39 11.57
N PHE A 546 -18.15 3.41 12.14
CA PHE A 546 -17.37 3.25 13.37
C PHE A 546 -18.24 2.84 14.57
N ALA A 547 -19.46 3.39 14.68
CA ALA A 547 -20.42 3.02 15.71
C ALA A 547 -20.86 1.55 15.59
N VAL A 548 -21.22 1.10 14.37
CA VAL A 548 -21.55 -0.32 14.11
C VAL A 548 -20.38 -1.24 14.45
N LYS A 549 -19.16 -0.85 14.10
CA LYS A 549 -17.93 -1.61 14.40
C LYS A 549 -17.69 -1.78 15.91
N LYS A 550 -18.08 -0.80 16.75
CA LYS A 550 -17.90 -0.88 18.22
C LYS A 550 -18.91 -1.84 18.89
N ILE A 551 -20.04 -2.14 18.27
CA ILE A 551 -21.06 -3.04 18.82
C ILE A 551 -20.73 -4.48 18.42
N SER A 552 -20.30 -5.32 19.38
CA SER A 552 -19.82 -6.69 19.11
C SER A 552 -20.79 -7.50 18.24
N SER A 553 -22.09 -7.50 18.57
CA SER A 553 -23.13 -8.28 17.90
C SER A 553 -23.41 -7.86 16.45
N VAL A 554 -23.19 -6.59 16.10
CA VAL A 554 -23.51 -6.02 14.78
C VAL A 554 -22.24 -5.73 13.97
N SER A 555 -21.07 -5.79 14.61
CA SER A 555 -19.78 -5.52 14.00
C SER A 555 -19.55 -6.27 12.68
N PRO A 556 -19.98 -7.52 12.46
CA PRO A 556 -19.73 -8.18 11.17
C PRO A 556 -20.44 -7.55 9.98
N LEU A 557 -21.50 -6.76 10.20
CA LEU A 557 -22.29 -6.12 9.14
C LEU A 557 -21.68 -4.82 8.63
N PHE A 558 -20.57 -4.33 9.20
CA PHE A 558 -19.96 -3.06 8.77
C PHE A 558 -19.63 -3.02 7.26
N PRO A 559 -19.18 -4.09 6.58
CA PRO A 559 -18.91 -4.04 5.15
C PRO A 559 -20.17 -3.83 4.31
N LEU A 560 -21.32 -4.32 4.78
CA LEU A 560 -22.60 -4.07 4.13
C LEU A 560 -22.95 -2.57 4.17
N LEU A 561 -22.62 -1.90 5.28
CA LEU A 561 -22.81 -0.46 5.41
C LEU A 561 -21.86 0.33 4.49
N VAL A 562 -20.60 -0.11 4.35
CA VAL A 562 -19.66 0.46 3.36
C VAL A 562 -20.21 0.29 1.94
N PHE A 563 -20.71 -0.91 1.61
CA PHE A 563 -21.29 -1.17 0.29
C PHE A 563 -22.56 -0.34 0.04
N ALA A 564 -23.36 -0.08 1.08
CA ALA A 564 -24.55 0.78 1.00
C ALA A 564 -24.24 2.26 0.70
N MET A 565 -22.98 2.70 0.86
CA MET A 565 -22.56 4.04 0.46
C MET A 565 -22.58 4.23 -1.06
N VAL A 566 -22.35 3.17 -1.83
CA VAL A 566 -22.35 3.21 -3.31
C VAL A 566 -23.70 3.68 -3.87
N PRO A 567 -24.84 3.02 -3.57
CA PRO A 567 -26.15 3.49 -4.05
C PRO A 567 -26.56 4.82 -3.41
N PHE A 568 -26.08 5.14 -2.20
CA PHE A 568 -26.31 6.44 -1.59
C PHE A 568 -25.65 7.57 -2.40
N ARG A 569 -24.37 7.40 -2.79
CA ARG A 569 -23.66 8.33 -3.66
C ARG A 569 -24.32 8.44 -5.03
N GLU A 570 -24.82 7.35 -5.61
CA GLU A 570 -25.45 7.37 -6.94
C GLU A 570 -26.84 8.02 -6.94
N LYS A 571 -27.66 7.81 -5.90
CA LYS A 571 -29.09 8.18 -5.93
C LYS A 571 -29.49 9.32 -5.01
N VAL A 572 -28.76 9.54 -3.93
CA VAL A 572 -29.12 10.50 -2.88
C VAL A 572 -28.26 11.76 -2.99
N LEU A 573 -26.95 11.60 -3.16
CA LEU A 573 -26.01 12.72 -3.19
C LEU A 573 -26.26 13.71 -4.36
N PRO A 574 -26.61 13.28 -5.59
CA PRO A 574 -26.93 14.18 -6.71
C PRO A 574 -28.21 15.00 -6.50
N LYS A 575 -29.02 14.66 -5.50
CA LYS A 575 -30.19 15.47 -5.10
C LYS A 575 -29.79 16.65 -4.20
N MET A 576 -28.61 16.60 -3.58
CA MET A 576 -28.11 17.62 -2.65
C MET A 576 -27.04 18.52 -3.29
N LEU A 577 -26.19 17.94 -4.15
CA LEU A 577 -25.10 18.61 -4.87
C LEU A 577 -25.26 18.32 -6.36
N LYS A 578 -24.88 19.27 -7.23
CA LYS A 578 -24.97 19.05 -8.68
C LYS A 578 -23.91 18.06 -9.14
N GLU A 579 -24.18 17.30 -10.21
CA GLU A 579 -23.25 16.30 -10.74
C GLU A 579 -21.86 16.90 -11.05
N PHE A 580 -21.80 18.09 -11.64
CA PHE A 580 -20.52 18.76 -11.92
C PHE A 580 -19.71 19.07 -10.64
N GLU A 581 -20.39 19.35 -9.52
CA GLU A 581 -19.72 19.66 -8.24
C GLU A 581 -19.16 18.37 -7.64
N LEU A 582 -19.89 17.27 -7.77
CA LEU A 582 -19.46 15.94 -7.33
C LEU A 582 -18.26 15.46 -8.15
N ASP A 583 -18.31 15.59 -9.47
CA ASP A 583 -17.19 15.23 -10.34
C ASP A 583 -15.92 15.99 -9.95
N LEU A 584 -16.04 17.25 -9.58
CA LEU A 584 -14.90 18.08 -9.19
C LEU A 584 -14.37 17.76 -7.78
N LEU A 585 -15.24 17.34 -6.86
CA LEU A 585 -14.88 16.94 -5.50
C LEU A 585 -14.17 15.58 -5.49
N GLU A 586 -14.55 14.69 -6.41
CA GLU A 586 -13.97 13.35 -6.56
C GLU A 586 -12.69 13.42 -7.43
N HIS A 587 -12.73 13.94 -8.65
CA HIS A 587 -11.57 13.98 -9.58
C HIS A 587 -10.53 15.07 -9.25
N SER A 588 -10.47 15.54 -8.01
CA SER A 588 -9.48 16.53 -7.55
C SER A 588 -8.03 16.03 -7.66
N HIS A 589 -7.84 14.70 -7.78
CA HIS A 589 -6.54 14.08 -8.08
C HIS A 589 -6.17 14.13 -9.57
N GLU A 590 -7.13 14.17 -10.50
CA GLU A 590 -6.90 14.12 -11.95
C GLU A 590 -6.88 15.51 -12.62
N SER A 591 -7.51 16.52 -12.02
CA SER A 591 -7.74 17.82 -12.67
C SER A 591 -6.54 18.77 -12.69
N THR A 592 -5.29 18.28 -12.81
CA THR A 592 -4.14 19.19 -12.79
C THR A 592 -3.86 19.88 -14.13
N GLN A 593 -4.39 19.48 -15.31
CA GLN A 593 -4.21 20.36 -16.49
C GLN A 593 -4.98 20.11 -17.80
N ASP A 594 -5.54 18.93 -18.09
CA ASP A 594 -6.10 18.73 -19.44
C ASP A 594 -7.34 19.61 -19.70
N ASP A 595 -8.10 19.93 -18.66
CA ASP A 595 -9.25 20.82 -18.77
C ASP A 595 -8.86 22.30 -19.02
N ARG A 596 -7.62 22.71 -18.68
CA ARG A 596 -7.11 24.05 -19.02
C ARG A 596 -6.72 24.18 -20.49
N ARG A 597 -6.42 23.08 -21.19
CA ARG A 597 -6.20 23.10 -22.65
C ARG A 597 -7.51 23.08 -23.42
N HIS A 598 -8.55 22.44 -22.89
CA HIS A 598 -9.87 22.45 -23.50
C HIS A 598 -10.58 23.79 -23.30
N ARG A 599 -10.52 24.38 -22.10
CA ARG A 599 -11.11 25.71 -21.80
C ARG A 599 -10.32 26.92 -22.32
N ARG A 600 -9.14 26.72 -22.91
CA ARG A 600 -8.44 27.79 -23.67
C ARG A 600 -8.72 27.71 -25.16
N ARG A 601 -9.41 26.66 -25.62
CA ARG A 601 -9.82 26.45 -27.02
C ARG A 601 -11.32 26.69 -27.25
N ILE A 602 -12.08 26.89 -26.17
CA ILE A 602 -13.43 27.48 -26.14
C ILE A 602 -13.25 28.89 -25.58
#